data_AF-A0A316E966-F1
#
_entry.id   AF-A0A316E966-F1
#
_cell.length_a   1.000
_cell.length_b   1.000
_cell.length_c   1.000
_cell.angle_alpha   90.00
_cell.angle_beta   90.00
_cell.angle_gamma   90.00
#
_symmetry.space_group_name_H-M   'P 1'
#
loop_
_entity.id
_entity.type
_entity.pdbx_description
1 polymer ?
#
loop_
_entity_poly.entity_id
_entity_poly.type
_entity_poly.pdbx_seq_one_letter_code
_entity_poly.pdbx_strand_id
1 'polypeptide(L)'
;MKKIFLAISIITTLAACQKNGEDKQKVMIDEVMAIHDEVMPKMDDIMTLKSSLDSAIKVSPDSAKAKQLYSALDSADNQMMDWMQAYNPDQVKGKSEEEVTKYYADEKAKISSVKELTNKSIEEAKGFLGK
;
A
#
# COMPACT_ATOMS: atom_id res chain seq x y z
N MET A 1 -50.01 -40.65 -34.26
CA MET A 1 -50.66 -39.45 -33.67
C MET A 1 -49.85 -39.01 -32.45
N LYS A 2 -49.46 -37.72 -32.42
CA LYS A 2 -49.28 -36.86 -31.22
C LYS A 2 -48.14 -37.24 -30.22
N LYS A 3 -47.15 -36.41 -29.88
CA LYS A 3 -46.79 -35.02 -30.18
C LYS A 3 -45.28 -34.82 -29.94
N ILE A 4 -44.70 -33.91 -30.70
CA ILE A 4 -43.43 -33.21 -30.42
C ILE A 4 -43.65 -32.23 -29.25
N PHE A 5 -42.71 -32.18 -28.31
CA PHE A 5 -42.42 -31.03 -27.43
C PHE A 5 -40.91 -31.09 -27.12
N LEU A 6 -40.04 -30.27 -27.73
CA LEU A 6 -39.75 -28.85 -27.49
C LEU A 6 -38.86 -28.60 -26.25
N ALA A 7 -37.57 -28.35 -26.56
CA ALA A 7 -36.59 -27.46 -25.93
C ALA A 7 -36.54 -27.29 -24.39
N ILE A 8 -35.33 -27.49 -23.84
CA ILE A 8 -34.65 -26.46 -23.05
C ILE A 8 -33.13 -26.63 -23.25
N SER A 9 -32.56 -25.63 -23.94
CA SER A 9 -31.16 -25.24 -23.85
C SER A 9 -30.92 -24.62 -22.46
N ILE A 10 -29.70 -24.72 -21.91
CA ILE A 10 -28.93 -23.59 -21.34
C ILE A 10 -27.89 -24.06 -20.30
N ILE A 11 -26.63 -23.90 -20.71
CA ILE A 11 -25.48 -23.37 -19.96
C ILE A 11 -25.03 -24.14 -18.71
N THR A 12 -24.03 -24.99 -18.91
CA THR A 12 -23.07 -25.37 -17.88
C THR A 12 -21.65 -24.98 -18.32
N THR A 13 -21.38 -23.67 -18.35
CA THR A 13 -20.01 -23.14 -18.52
C THR A 13 -19.82 -21.89 -17.67
N LEU A 14 -19.75 -22.05 -16.35
CA LEU A 14 -19.32 -20.97 -15.43
C LEU A 14 -18.05 -21.30 -14.63
N ALA A 15 -17.56 -22.55 -14.68
CA ALA A 15 -16.38 -22.94 -13.90
C ALA A 15 -15.02 -22.46 -14.47
N ALA A 16 -14.99 -21.98 -15.72
CA ALA A 16 -13.72 -21.57 -16.37
C ALA A 16 -13.37 -20.08 -16.16
N CYS A 17 -14.35 -19.21 -15.87
CA CYS A 17 -14.07 -17.78 -15.65
C CYS A 17 -13.55 -17.47 -14.24
N GLN A 18 -13.82 -18.32 -13.25
CA GLN A 18 -13.49 -18.04 -11.86
C GLN A 18 -11.99 -18.17 -11.57
N LYS A 19 -11.32 -19.13 -12.20
CA LYS A 19 -9.88 -19.40 -12.00
C LYS A 19 -8.98 -18.27 -12.51
N ASN A 20 -9.29 -17.67 -13.67
CA ASN A 20 -8.50 -16.57 -14.22
C ASN A 20 -8.60 -15.28 -13.40
N GLY A 21 -9.76 -15.00 -12.78
CA GLY A 21 -9.95 -13.84 -11.92
C GLY A 21 -9.16 -13.92 -10.61
N GLU A 22 -9.15 -15.10 -9.98
CA GLU A 22 -8.40 -15.36 -8.75
C GLU A 22 -6.89 -15.22 -8.95
N ASP A 23 -6.34 -15.75 -10.06
CA ASP A 23 -4.92 -15.62 -10.40
C ASP A 23 -4.52 -14.15 -10.64
N LYS A 24 -5.38 -13.37 -11.32
CA LYS A 24 -5.13 -11.94 -11.56
C LYS A 24 -5.18 -11.11 -10.29
N GLN A 25 -6.15 -11.38 -9.41
CA GLN A 25 -6.24 -10.71 -8.11
C GLN A 25 -5.00 -10.97 -7.27
N LYS A 26 -4.49 -12.22 -7.27
CA LYS A 26 -3.28 -12.57 -6.53
C LYS A 26 -2.07 -11.73 -6.99
N VAL A 27 -1.88 -11.57 -8.30
CA VAL A 27 -0.79 -10.74 -8.83
C VAL A 27 -0.89 -9.30 -8.33
N MET A 28 -2.09 -8.71 -8.29
CA MET A 28 -2.28 -7.35 -7.80
C MET A 28 -1.98 -7.22 -6.30
N ILE A 29 -2.38 -8.20 -5.50
CA ILE A 29 -2.02 -8.27 -4.08
C ILE A 29 -0.50 -8.33 -3.92
N ASP A 30 0.16 -9.22 -4.65
CA ASP A 30 1.61 -9.40 -4.58
C ASP A 30 2.34 -8.09 -4.96
N GLU A 31 1.85 -7.35 -5.95
CA GLU A 31 2.42 -6.05 -6.35
C GLU A 31 2.28 -4.97 -5.25
N VAL A 32 1.12 -4.89 -4.59
CA VAL A 32 0.91 -3.95 -3.48
C VAL A 32 1.81 -4.32 -2.29
N MET A 33 1.83 -5.60 -1.93
CA MET A 33 2.60 -6.09 -0.79
C MET A 33 4.11 -6.03 -1.02
N ALA A 34 4.59 -6.20 -2.26
CA ALA A 34 6.01 -6.02 -2.58
C ALA A 34 6.51 -4.61 -2.24
N ILE A 35 5.68 -3.58 -2.46
CA ILE A 35 6.04 -2.19 -2.11
C ILE A 35 6.00 -2.00 -0.59
N HIS A 36 4.98 -2.54 0.09
CA HIS A 36 4.92 -2.55 1.55
C HIS A 36 6.18 -3.18 2.15
N ASP A 37 6.54 -4.38 1.71
CA ASP A 37 7.66 -5.15 2.25
C ASP A 37 9.02 -4.50 1.95
N GLU A 38 9.13 -3.73 0.87
CA GLU A 38 10.32 -2.91 0.58
C GLU A 38 10.46 -1.73 1.55
N VAL A 39 9.34 -1.11 1.94
CA VAL A 39 9.32 0.13 2.71
C VAL A 39 9.27 -0.12 4.21
N MET A 40 8.56 -1.17 4.65
CA MET A 40 8.33 -1.46 6.06
C MET A 40 9.63 -1.58 6.88
N PRO A 41 10.71 -2.23 6.42
CA PRO A 41 11.98 -2.25 7.15
C PRO A 41 12.61 -0.87 7.36
N LYS A 42 12.24 0.14 6.55
CA LYS A 42 12.75 1.51 6.68
C LYS A 42 12.10 2.29 7.82
N MET A 43 11.06 1.76 8.47
CA MET A 43 10.48 2.39 9.65
C MET A 43 11.49 2.41 10.81
N ASP A 44 12.39 1.42 10.90
CA ASP A 44 13.49 1.40 11.87
C ASP A 44 14.50 2.53 11.61
N ASP A 45 14.82 2.78 10.33
CA ASP A 45 15.64 3.92 9.91
C ASP A 45 14.97 5.24 10.31
N ILE A 46 13.65 5.36 10.10
CA ILE A 46 12.87 6.53 10.52
C ILE A 46 12.99 6.76 12.03
N MET A 47 12.76 5.74 12.86
CA MET A 47 12.85 5.86 14.31
C MET A 47 14.24 6.32 14.76
N THR A 48 15.29 5.74 14.17
CA THR A 48 16.68 6.10 14.46
C THR A 48 17.00 7.56 14.10
N LEU A 49 16.51 8.01 12.94
CA LEU A 49 16.71 9.39 12.47
C LEU A 49 15.91 10.39 13.31
N LYS A 50 14.66 10.08 13.66
CA LYS A 50 13.83 10.88 14.58
C LYS A 50 14.54 11.09 15.92
N SER A 51 15.11 10.04 16.51
CA SER A 51 15.89 10.13 17.76
C SER A 51 17.13 11.04 17.62
N SER A 52 17.83 10.94 16.48
CA SER A 52 19.00 11.79 16.19
C SER A 52 18.61 13.27 16.03
N LEU A 53 17.51 13.55 15.33
CA LEU A 53 16.99 14.90 15.15
C LEU A 53 16.46 15.50 16.46
N ASP A 54 15.76 14.71 17.27
CA ASP A 54 15.30 15.13 18.61
C ASP A 54 16.49 15.54 19.50
N SER A 55 17.58 14.79 19.46
CA SER A 55 18.83 15.16 20.15
C SER A 55 19.39 16.48 19.66
N ALA A 56 19.41 16.72 18.34
CA ALA A 56 19.86 17.99 17.76
C ALA A 56 18.96 19.17 18.16
N ILE A 57 17.64 18.96 18.22
CA ILE A 57 16.64 19.95 18.66
C ILE A 57 16.85 20.31 20.14
N LYS A 58 17.18 19.34 21.00
CA LYS A 58 17.44 19.63 22.43
C LYS A 58 18.70 20.47 22.65
N VAL A 59 19.73 20.27 21.83
CA VAL A 59 20.97 21.07 21.88
C VAL A 59 20.73 22.49 21.36
N SER A 60 19.92 22.64 20.31
CA SER A 60 19.53 23.94 19.76
C SER A 60 18.02 23.98 19.50
N PRO A 61 17.22 24.40 20.50
CA PRO A 61 15.76 24.43 20.41
C PRO A 61 15.20 25.27 19.26
N ASP A 62 15.99 26.21 18.73
CA ASP A 62 15.62 27.08 17.61
C ASP A 62 15.95 26.48 16.23
N SER A 63 16.33 25.20 16.17
CA SER A 63 16.63 24.50 14.92
C SER A 63 15.36 24.16 14.11
N ALA A 64 14.85 25.16 13.37
CA ALA A 64 13.67 25.02 12.52
C ALA A 64 13.80 23.88 11.50
N LYS A 65 14.98 23.71 10.90
CA LYS A 65 15.23 22.66 9.91
C LYS A 65 15.16 21.26 10.53
N ALA A 66 15.74 21.05 11.72
CA ALA A 66 15.67 19.75 12.39
C ALA A 66 14.23 19.37 12.76
N LYS A 67 13.44 20.33 13.25
CA LYS A 67 12.01 20.12 13.53
C LYS A 67 11.21 19.76 12.28
N GLN A 68 11.45 20.46 11.17
CA GLN A 68 10.81 20.16 9.89
C GLN A 68 11.12 18.73 9.43
N LEU A 69 12.38 18.31 9.48
CA LEU A 69 12.80 16.97 9.09
C LEU A 69 12.22 15.89 10.00
N TYR A 70 12.13 16.17 11.31
CA TYR A 70 11.49 15.29 12.27
C TYR A 70 10.03 15.08 11.90
N SER A 71 9.28 16.16 11.65
CA SER A 71 7.88 16.08 11.24
C SER A 71 7.67 15.36 9.91
N ALA A 72 8.61 15.49 8.95
CA ALA A 72 8.54 14.77 7.69
C ALA A 72 8.68 13.25 7.88
N LEU A 73 9.67 12.83 8.69
CA LEU A 73 9.85 11.43 9.07
C LEU A 73 8.65 10.88 9.85
N ASP A 74 8.11 11.66 10.79
CA ASP A 74 6.91 11.30 11.56
C ASP A 74 5.68 11.15 10.65
N SER A 75 5.53 12.01 9.64
CA SER A 75 4.47 11.89 8.66
C SER A 75 4.60 10.63 7.79
N ALA A 76 5.82 10.24 7.41
CA ALA A 76 6.06 9.02 6.65
C ALA A 76 5.69 7.76 7.46
N ASP A 77 6.11 7.71 8.73
CA ASP A 77 5.78 6.66 9.70
C ASP A 77 4.26 6.52 9.86
N ASN A 78 3.59 7.63 10.17
CA ASN A 78 2.14 7.65 10.35
C ASN A 78 1.38 7.23 9.08
N GLN A 79 1.81 7.64 7.88
CA GLN A 79 1.14 7.23 6.65
C GLN A 79 1.29 5.73 6.35
N MET A 80 2.43 5.11 6.69
CA MET A 80 2.56 3.66 6.61
C MET A 80 1.59 2.97 7.58
N MET A 81 1.51 3.45 8.82
CA MET A 81 0.60 2.90 9.84
C MET A 81 -0.88 3.07 9.43
N ASP A 82 -1.26 4.25 8.96
CA ASP A 82 -2.61 4.56 8.48
C ASP A 82 -2.98 3.67 7.29
N TRP A 83 -2.04 3.46 6.36
CA TRP A 83 -2.26 2.55 5.24
C TRP A 83 -2.47 1.10 5.71
N MET A 84 -1.63 0.59 6.61
CA MET A 84 -1.78 -0.76 7.16
C MET A 84 -3.09 -0.95 7.91
N GLN A 85 -3.57 0.08 8.62
CA GLN A 85 -4.85 0.05 9.31
C GLN A 85 -6.04 0.10 8.34
N ALA A 86 -5.91 0.82 7.22
CA ALA A 86 -6.98 0.99 6.24
C ALA A 86 -7.03 -0.14 5.19
N TYR A 87 -5.90 -0.80 4.91
CA TYR A 87 -5.81 -1.88 3.93
C TYR A 87 -6.70 -3.05 4.33
N ASN A 88 -7.64 -3.42 3.45
CA ASN A 88 -8.64 -4.44 3.72
C ASN A 88 -9.06 -5.16 2.43
N PRO A 89 -8.43 -6.30 2.09
CA PRO A 89 -8.74 -7.05 0.87
C PRO A 89 -10.16 -7.65 0.87
N ASP A 90 -10.84 -7.75 2.01
CA ASP A 90 -12.22 -8.25 2.08
C ASP A 90 -13.24 -7.27 1.47
N GLN A 91 -12.88 -5.99 1.30
CA GLN A 91 -13.77 -4.98 0.68
C GLN A 91 -14.18 -5.33 -0.76
N VAL A 92 -13.36 -6.13 -1.45
CA VAL A 92 -13.60 -6.53 -2.84
C VAL A 92 -14.07 -7.97 -3.00
N LYS A 93 -14.36 -8.67 -1.90
CA LYS A 93 -14.85 -10.05 -1.94
C LYS A 93 -16.22 -10.12 -2.63
N GLY A 94 -16.33 -10.93 -3.68
CA GLY A 94 -17.56 -11.08 -4.46
C GLY A 94 -17.90 -9.87 -5.35
N LYS A 95 -16.97 -8.92 -5.52
CA LYS A 95 -17.11 -7.78 -6.42
C LYS A 95 -16.74 -8.15 -7.86
N SER A 96 -17.09 -7.26 -8.80
CA SER A 96 -16.70 -7.41 -10.20
C SER A 96 -15.18 -7.27 -10.39
N GLU A 97 -14.64 -7.84 -11.48
CA GLU A 97 -13.22 -7.73 -11.81
C GLU A 97 -12.75 -6.26 -11.94
N GLU A 98 -13.63 -5.37 -12.42
CA GLU A 98 -13.37 -3.94 -12.52
C GLU A 98 -13.23 -3.28 -11.14
N GLU A 99 -14.15 -3.57 -10.21
CA GLU A 99 -14.07 -3.09 -8.82
C GLU A 99 -12.82 -3.62 -8.11
N VAL A 100 -12.50 -4.91 -8.29
CA VAL A 100 -11.27 -5.54 -7.74
C VAL A 100 -10.03 -4.84 -8.30
N THR A 101 -9.96 -4.67 -9.62
CA THR A 101 -8.82 -4.02 -10.29
C THR A 101 -8.64 -2.58 -9.81
N LYS A 102 -9.75 -1.83 -9.71
CA LYS A 102 -9.72 -0.45 -9.23
C LYS A 102 -9.21 -0.36 -7.80
N TYR A 103 -9.69 -1.22 -6.90
CA TYR A 103 -9.25 -1.22 -5.50
C TYR A 103 -7.73 -1.41 -5.40
N TYR A 104 -7.19 -2.45 -6.02
CA TYR A 104 -5.74 -2.71 -5.90
C TYR A 104 -4.89 -1.69 -6.66
N ALA A 105 -5.40 -1.09 -7.74
CA ALA A 105 -4.73 0.04 -8.37
C ALA A 105 -4.66 1.27 -7.42
N ASP A 106 -5.75 1.55 -6.72
CA ASP A 106 -5.81 2.64 -5.73
C ASP A 106 -4.88 2.33 -4.53
N GLU A 107 -4.86 1.10 -4.01
CA GLU A 107 -3.95 0.68 -2.93
C GLU A 107 -2.48 0.73 -3.35
N LYS A 108 -2.17 0.31 -4.59
CA LYS A 108 -0.81 0.40 -5.15
C LYS A 108 -0.35 1.84 -5.26
N ALA A 109 -1.23 2.75 -5.66
CA ALA A 109 -0.91 4.18 -5.73
C ALA A 109 -0.62 4.75 -4.33
N LYS A 110 -1.46 4.43 -3.33
CA LYS A 110 -1.26 4.87 -1.94
C LYS A 110 0.08 4.40 -1.38
N ILE A 111 0.38 3.10 -1.45
CA ILE A 111 1.62 2.57 -0.89
C ILE A 111 2.86 3.05 -1.66
N SER A 112 2.73 3.36 -2.95
CA SER A 112 3.79 4.02 -3.74
C SER A 112 4.06 5.44 -3.25
N SER A 113 3.03 6.21 -2.91
CA SER A 113 3.20 7.54 -2.31
C SER A 113 3.87 7.46 -0.93
N VAL A 114 3.51 6.47 -0.11
CA VAL A 114 4.18 6.20 1.18
C VAL A 114 5.67 5.88 0.96
N LYS A 115 5.99 5.06 -0.05
CA LYS A 115 7.37 4.74 -0.45
C LYS A 115 8.18 5.99 -0.79
N GLU A 116 7.64 6.84 -1.66
CA GLU A 116 8.31 8.07 -2.10
C GLU A 116 8.58 9.01 -0.93
N LEU A 117 7.56 9.24 -0.11
CA LEU A 117 7.69 10.08 1.08
C LEU A 117 8.74 9.52 2.04
N THR A 118 8.67 8.22 2.35
CA THR A 118 9.62 7.54 3.24
C THR A 118 11.06 7.71 2.77
N ASN A 119 11.33 7.39 1.50
CA ASN A 119 12.69 7.48 0.95
C ASN A 119 13.20 8.93 0.96
N LYS A 120 12.36 9.89 0.56
CA LYS A 120 12.72 11.31 0.55
C LYS A 120 13.00 11.83 1.96
N SER A 121 12.13 11.55 2.93
CA SER A 121 12.31 11.99 4.32
C SER A 121 13.57 11.41 4.95
N ILE A 122 13.87 10.13 4.67
CA ILE A 122 15.11 9.48 5.13
C ILE A 122 16.34 10.15 4.50
N GLU A 123 16.33 10.38 3.19
CA GLU A 123 17.44 11.00 2.46
C GLU A 123 17.74 12.41 3.00
N GLU A 124 16.71 13.25 3.13
CA GLU A 124 16.88 14.62 3.62
C GLU A 124 17.38 14.65 5.07
N ALA A 125 16.90 13.74 5.93
CA ALA A 125 17.34 13.63 7.31
C ALA A 125 18.79 13.12 7.43
N LYS A 126 19.17 12.11 6.65
CA LYS A 126 20.56 11.62 6.57
C LYS A 126 21.50 12.71 6.11
N GLY A 127 21.13 13.45 5.05
CA GLY A 127 21.91 14.58 4.54
C GLY A 127 22.09 15.70 5.57
N PHE A 128 21.06 16.04 6.34
CA PHE A 128 21.16 17.03 7.42
C PHE A 128 22.05 16.56 8.58
N LEU A 129 21.98 15.27 8.94
CA LEU A 129 22.76 14.68 10.03
C LEU A 129 24.19 14.29 9.63
N GLY A 130 24.54 14.37 8.34
CA GLY A 130 25.84 13.94 7.81
C GLY A 130 26.06 12.43 7.88
N LYS A 131 24.99 11.64 7.69
CA LYS A 131 25.01 10.16 7.71
C LYS A 131 24.91 9.57 6.31
#